data_AF-A0A3B1BZG7-F1
#
_entry.id   AF-A0A3B1BZG7-F1
#
_cell.length_a   1.000
_cell.length_b   1.000
_cell.length_c   1.000
_cell.angle_alpha   90.00
_cell.angle_beta   90.00
_cell.angle_gamma   90.00
#
_symmetry.space_group_name_H-M   'P 1'
#
loop_
_entity.id
_entity.type
_entity.pdbx_description
1 polymer ?
#
loop_
_entity_poly.entity_id
_entity_poly.type
_entity_poly.pdbx_seq_one_letter_code
_entity_poly.pdbx_strand_id
1 'polypeptide(L)'
;MSKKVAILPGDGIGTEVVAEAERVLARLNDKYTLGIETESALVGGSAYDEHGVPLPDSTLDLAKNADAILLGAVGGPKWEPLDYSVRPERALLGLRAELDLYANLRPAKIYPALVDASSLKREVVEGIDIMVVRELVGGIYFGKPKGVETLPDGTEKGVNSLVYTTPEIERITKVAFDVARKRGKKVCSVDKANVLECTELWRRVVTLMHKDHEDIELSH
;
A
#
# COMPACT_ATOMS: atom_id res chain seq x y z
N MET A 1 -24.73 -9.27 -9.58
CA MET A 1 -23.60 -10.18 -9.82
C MET A 1 -22.93 -10.41 -8.47
N SER A 2 -22.57 -11.65 -8.14
CA SER A 2 -21.77 -11.94 -6.94
C SER A 2 -20.44 -11.20 -7.03
N LYS A 3 -19.89 -10.83 -5.87
CA LYS A 3 -18.59 -10.17 -5.76
C LYS A 3 -17.55 -11.18 -5.30
N LYS A 4 -16.42 -11.27 -6.00
CA LYS A 4 -15.35 -12.22 -5.67
C LYS A 4 -14.26 -11.57 -4.83
N VAL A 5 -13.89 -12.19 -3.72
CA VAL A 5 -12.79 -11.74 -2.85
C VAL A 5 -11.67 -12.79 -2.88
N ALA A 6 -10.49 -12.40 -3.34
CA ALA A 6 -9.30 -13.23 -3.24
C ALA A 6 -8.74 -13.16 -1.81
N ILE A 7 -8.55 -14.31 -1.18
CA ILE A 7 -8.02 -14.45 0.18
C ILE A 7 -6.56 -14.89 0.08
N LEU A 8 -5.65 -14.05 0.55
CA LEU A 8 -4.20 -14.26 0.49
C LEU A 8 -3.61 -14.24 1.91
N PRO A 9 -3.69 -15.35 2.68
CA PRO A 9 -3.31 -15.36 4.09
C PRO A 9 -1.83 -15.07 4.34
N GLY A 10 -0.97 -15.60 3.46
CA GLY A 10 0.47 -15.41 3.48
C GLY A 10 1.16 -16.09 4.66
N ASP A 11 2.05 -15.37 5.35
CA ASP A 11 3.05 -15.92 6.25
C ASP A 11 2.76 -15.62 7.73
N GLY A 12 3.25 -16.48 8.62
CA GLY A 12 3.15 -16.32 10.07
C GLY A 12 1.71 -16.12 10.55
N ILE A 13 1.50 -15.09 11.37
CA ILE A 13 0.17 -14.76 11.92
C ILE A 13 -0.85 -14.36 10.85
N GLY A 14 -0.42 -14.10 9.61
CA GLY A 14 -1.31 -13.78 8.49
C GLY A 14 -2.40 -14.84 8.31
N THR A 15 -2.05 -16.12 8.48
CA THR A 15 -3.00 -17.25 8.43
C THR A 15 -4.07 -17.18 9.52
N GLU A 16 -3.67 -16.88 10.75
CA GLU A 16 -4.57 -16.81 11.90
C GLU A 16 -5.53 -15.62 11.82
N VAL A 17 -5.00 -14.41 11.53
CA VAL A 17 -5.82 -13.19 11.51
C VAL A 17 -6.77 -13.14 10.32
N VAL A 18 -6.39 -13.72 9.17
CA VAL A 18 -7.25 -13.80 7.99
C VAL A 18 -8.39 -14.78 8.23
N ALA A 19 -8.14 -15.92 8.88
CA ALA A 19 -9.20 -16.85 9.25
C ALA A 19 -10.29 -16.21 10.12
N GLU A 20 -9.92 -15.35 11.08
CA GLU A 20 -10.89 -14.61 11.88
C GLU A 20 -11.62 -13.52 11.08
N ALA A 21 -10.93 -12.84 10.16
CA ALA A 21 -11.56 -11.88 9.25
C ALA A 21 -12.58 -12.56 8.33
N GLU A 22 -12.29 -13.76 7.82
CA GLU A 22 -13.20 -14.57 7.00
C GLU A 22 -14.45 -14.98 7.77
N ARG A 23 -14.35 -15.33 9.06
CA ARG A 23 -15.53 -15.62 9.90
C ARG A 23 -16.46 -14.41 10.03
N VAL A 24 -15.89 -13.23 10.23
CA VAL A 24 -16.66 -11.97 10.27
C VAL A 24 -17.29 -11.68 8.91
N LEU A 25 -16.53 -11.83 7.82
CA LEU A 25 -17.02 -11.65 6.46
C LEU A 25 -18.18 -12.60 6.14
N ALA A 26 -18.05 -13.89 6.43
CA ALA A 26 -19.09 -14.89 6.23
C ALA A 26 -20.37 -14.52 7.00
N ARG A 27 -20.23 -14.12 8.27
CA ARG A 27 -21.39 -13.69 9.07
C ARG A 27 -22.10 -12.48 8.48
N LEU A 28 -21.35 -11.51 7.95
CA LEU A 28 -21.93 -10.33 7.29
C LEU A 28 -22.55 -10.69 5.95
N ASN A 29 -21.91 -11.57 5.18
CA ASN A 29 -22.39 -12.07 3.90
C ASN A 29 -23.76 -12.75 4.05
N ASP A 30 -23.91 -13.61 5.06
CA ASP A 30 -25.16 -14.29 5.40
C ASP A 30 -26.22 -13.30 5.90
N LYS A 31 -25.85 -12.43 6.84
CA LYS A 31 -26.80 -11.52 7.49
C LYS A 31 -27.41 -10.52 6.51
N TYR A 32 -26.64 -10.07 5.53
CA TYR A 32 -27.04 -9.03 4.59
C TYR A 32 -27.25 -9.56 3.16
N THR A 33 -27.17 -10.89 2.95
CA THR A 33 -27.32 -11.55 1.65
C THR A 33 -26.46 -10.88 0.57
N LEU A 34 -25.18 -10.65 0.88
CA LEU A 34 -24.28 -9.87 0.00
C LEU A 34 -23.86 -10.65 -1.25
N GLY A 35 -23.97 -11.98 -1.23
CA GLY A 35 -23.56 -12.84 -2.36
C GLY A 35 -22.06 -12.74 -2.66
N ILE A 36 -21.25 -12.55 -1.62
CA ILE A 36 -19.79 -12.53 -1.74
C ILE A 36 -19.28 -13.96 -1.83
N GLU A 37 -18.41 -14.22 -2.81
CA GLU A 37 -17.70 -15.47 -2.99
C GLU A 37 -16.22 -15.26 -2.62
N THR A 38 -15.61 -16.22 -1.95
CA THR A 38 -14.21 -16.16 -1.51
C THR A 38 -13.42 -17.29 -2.14
N GLU A 39 -12.20 -17.01 -2.59
CA GLU A 39 -11.26 -18.02 -3.08
C GLU A 39 -9.86 -17.70 -2.56
N SER A 40 -9.17 -18.71 -2.05
CA SER A 40 -7.86 -18.55 -1.41
C SER A 40 -6.71 -18.97 -2.30
N ALA A 41 -5.58 -18.28 -2.21
CA ALA A 41 -4.32 -18.67 -2.87
C ALA A 41 -3.10 -18.36 -2.00
N LEU A 42 -1.97 -18.99 -2.32
CA LEU A 42 -0.71 -18.83 -1.59
C LEU A 42 0.00 -17.54 -2.02
N VAL A 43 0.68 -16.90 -1.07
CA VAL A 43 1.47 -15.69 -1.33
C VAL A 43 2.64 -15.58 -0.36
N GLY A 44 3.72 -14.94 -0.77
CA GLY A 44 4.89 -14.71 0.08
C GLY A 44 5.73 -15.98 0.28
N GLY A 45 6.19 -16.19 1.50
CA GLY A 45 7.03 -17.34 1.86
C GLY A 45 6.33 -18.68 1.70
N SER A 46 5.04 -18.76 2.03
CA SER A 46 4.21 -19.95 1.82
C SER A 46 4.14 -20.36 0.35
N ALA A 47 4.02 -19.40 -0.57
CA ALA A 47 4.07 -19.65 -2.00
C ALA A 47 5.47 -20.04 -2.47
N TYR A 48 6.52 -19.41 -1.91
CA TYR A 48 7.90 -19.78 -2.24
C TYR A 48 8.20 -21.23 -1.83
N ASP A 49 7.76 -21.66 -0.66
CA ASP A 49 7.96 -23.02 -0.17
C ASP A 49 7.33 -24.08 -1.09
N GLU A 50 6.18 -23.77 -1.71
CA GLU A 50 5.45 -24.70 -2.57
C GLU A 50 5.82 -24.60 -4.06
N HIS A 51 6.05 -23.39 -4.56
CA HIS A 51 6.21 -23.11 -5.99
C HIS A 51 7.59 -22.54 -6.37
N GLY A 52 8.46 -22.27 -5.40
CA GLY A 52 9.77 -21.66 -5.62
C GLY A 52 9.73 -20.17 -5.98
N VAL A 53 8.55 -19.55 -5.99
CA VAL A 53 8.33 -18.13 -6.27
C VAL A 53 7.35 -17.54 -5.26
N PRO A 54 7.55 -16.29 -4.81
CA PRO A 54 6.72 -15.70 -3.77
C PRO A 54 5.33 -15.23 -4.29
N LEU A 55 5.18 -15.09 -5.61
CA LEU A 55 3.91 -14.75 -6.26
C LEU A 55 3.72 -15.64 -7.50
N PRO A 56 3.03 -16.77 -7.37
CA PRO A 56 2.70 -17.64 -8.51
C PRO A 56 1.73 -16.96 -9.47
N ASP A 57 1.83 -17.28 -10.77
CA ASP A 57 0.93 -16.74 -11.79
C ASP A 57 -0.54 -17.04 -11.49
N SER A 58 -0.84 -18.23 -10.95
CA SER A 58 -2.20 -18.61 -10.52
C SER A 58 -2.77 -17.68 -9.45
N THR A 59 -1.93 -17.18 -8.54
CA THR A 59 -2.33 -16.23 -7.48
C THR A 59 -2.58 -14.86 -8.08
N LEU A 60 -1.73 -14.44 -9.03
CA LEU A 60 -1.91 -13.17 -9.72
C LEU A 60 -3.17 -13.17 -10.59
N ASP A 61 -3.45 -14.28 -11.27
CA ASP A 61 -4.67 -14.47 -12.06
C ASP A 61 -5.91 -14.43 -11.18
N LEU A 62 -5.90 -15.10 -10.03
CA LEU A 62 -6.98 -14.99 -9.05
C LEU A 62 -7.19 -13.52 -8.63
N ALA A 63 -6.10 -12.82 -8.29
CA ALA A 63 -6.15 -11.43 -7.84
C ALA A 63 -6.68 -10.47 -8.94
N LYS A 64 -6.27 -10.66 -10.20
CA LYS A 64 -6.75 -9.88 -11.37
C LYS A 64 -8.22 -10.11 -11.67
N ASN A 65 -8.73 -11.30 -11.38
CA ASN A 65 -10.14 -11.69 -11.62
C ASN A 65 -11.06 -11.47 -10.40
N ALA A 66 -10.53 -10.98 -9.27
CA ALA A 66 -11.30 -10.68 -8.08
C ALA A 66 -11.74 -9.21 -8.03
N ASP A 67 -12.86 -8.93 -7.36
CA ASP A 67 -13.33 -7.57 -7.09
C ASP A 67 -12.57 -6.92 -5.91
N ALA A 68 -12.05 -7.73 -4.99
CA ALA A 68 -11.27 -7.29 -3.84
C ALA A 68 -10.27 -8.35 -3.41
N ILE A 69 -9.26 -7.93 -2.66
CA ILE A 69 -8.21 -8.81 -2.12
C ILE A 69 -8.12 -8.58 -0.61
N LEU A 70 -8.18 -9.66 0.17
CA LEU A 70 -7.88 -9.68 1.59
C LEU A 70 -6.51 -10.35 1.78
N LEU A 71 -5.50 -9.57 2.16
CA LEU A 71 -4.15 -10.07 2.41
C LEU A 71 -3.82 -10.02 3.91
N GLY A 72 -3.22 -11.09 4.43
CA GLY A 72 -2.77 -11.19 5.81
C GLY A 72 -1.41 -10.52 6.04
N ALA A 73 -0.34 -11.32 6.03
CA ALA A 73 1.03 -10.84 6.19
C ALA A 73 1.97 -11.58 5.24
N VAL A 74 3.13 -10.99 4.92
CA VAL A 74 4.19 -11.67 4.15
C VAL A 74 5.55 -11.41 4.81
N GLY A 75 6.44 -12.39 4.76
CA GLY A 75 7.80 -12.32 5.29
C GLY A 75 8.03 -13.17 6.53
N GLY A 76 9.31 -13.39 6.84
CA GLY A 76 9.75 -14.12 8.02
C GLY A 76 11.23 -14.50 7.94
N PRO A 77 11.90 -14.73 9.09
CA PRO A 77 13.35 -14.98 9.15
C PRO A 77 13.82 -16.17 8.29
N LYS A 78 12.94 -17.16 8.07
CA LYS A 78 13.20 -18.33 7.22
C LYS A 78 13.67 -17.96 5.81
N TRP A 79 13.18 -16.86 5.26
CA TRP A 79 13.42 -16.47 3.86
C TRP A 79 14.39 -15.29 3.72
N GLU A 80 14.94 -14.76 4.81
CA GLU A 80 15.94 -13.68 4.77
C GLU A 80 17.21 -14.02 3.98
N PRO A 81 17.75 -15.27 4.04
CA PRO A 81 18.93 -15.64 3.26
C PRO A 81 18.68 -15.75 1.76
N LEU A 82 17.43 -15.74 1.30
CA LEU A 82 17.11 -15.83 -0.13
C LEU A 82 17.61 -14.61 -0.89
N ASP A 83 17.86 -14.82 -2.19
CA ASP A 83 18.11 -13.73 -3.11
C ASP A 83 16.95 -12.73 -3.08
N TYR A 84 17.28 -11.43 -3.13
CA TYR A 84 16.32 -10.34 -3.04
C TYR A 84 15.17 -10.47 -4.05
N SER A 85 15.42 -11.04 -5.24
CA SER A 85 14.41 -11.18 -6.29
C SER A 85 13.28 -12.16 -5.95
N VAL A 86 13.50 -13.09 -5.02
CA VAL A 86 12.54 -14.16 -4.66
C VAL A 86 12.09 -14.12 -3.19
N ARG A 87 12.43 -13.06 -2.44
CA ARG A 87 11.95 -12.89 -1.08
C ARG A 87 10.43 -12.66 -1.01
N PRO A 88 9.75 -13.03 0.10
CA PRO A 88 8.30 -12.88 0.25
C PRO A 88 7.76 -11.48 -0.06
N GLU A 89 8.49 -10.42 0.27
CA GLU A 89 8.07 -9.02 0.06
C GLU A 89 7.93 -8.67 -1.43
N ARG A 90 8.56 -9.46 -2.32
CA ARG A 90 8.43 -9.31 -3.78
C ARG A 90 7.01 -9.63 -4.24
N ALA A 91 6.29 -10.51 -3.55
CA ALA A 91 4.89 -10.76 -3.83
C ALA A 91 4.02 -9.53 -3.59
N LEU A 92 4.26 -8.83 -2.47
CA LEU A 92 3.51 -7.63 -2.12
C LEU A 92 3.78 -6.49 -3.11
N LEU A 93 5.03 -6.31 -3.53
CA LEU A 93 5.38 -5.32 -4.56
C LEU A 93 4.81 -5.71 -5.93
N GLY A 94 4.88 -7.00 -6.29
CA GLY A 94 4.33 -7.55 -7.52
C GLY A 94 2.82 -7.34 -7.63
N LEU A 95 2.06 -7.75 -6.62
CA LEU A 95 0.60 -7.53 -6.57
C LEU A 95 0.24 -6.06 -6.73
N ARG A 96 0.92 -5.16 -6.01
CA ARG A 96 0.65 -3.72 -6.09
C ARG A 96 0.88 -3.17 -7.49
N ALA A 97 2.00 -3.52 -8.12
CA ALA A 97 2.36 -3.04 -9.45
C ALA A 97 1.46 -3.63 -10.54
N GLU A 98 1.27 -4.95 -10.54
CA GLU A 98 0.50 -5.68 -11.56
C GLU A 98 -1.00 -5.34 -11.55
N LEU A 99 -1.52 -4.89 -10.42
CA LEU A 99 -2.92 -4.46 -10.26
C LEU A 99 -3.07 -2.92 -10.26
N ASP A 100 -1.98 -2.18 -10.49
CA ASP A 100 -1.92 -0.70 -10.42
C ASP A 100 -2.60 -0.12 -9.16
N LEU A 101 -2.35 -0.73 -8.00
CA LEU A 101 -2.92 -0.32 -6.70
C LEU A 101 -2.19 0.91 -6.14
N TYR A 102 -2.25 2.03 -6.85
CA TYR A 102 -1.43 3.23 -6.61
C TYR A 102 -1.79 3.99 -5.32
N ALA A 103 -3.04 3.91 -4.84
CA ALA A 103 -3.50 4.67 -3.70
C ALA A 103 -3.53 3.83 -2.42
N ASN A 104 -2.53 4.04 -1.55
CA ASN A 104 -2.51 3.44 -0.22
C ASN A 104 -3.16 4.35 0.81
N LEU A 105 -4.24 3.88 1.45
CA LEU A 105 -4.94 4.57 2.52
C LEU A 105 -4.59 3.95 3.87
N ARG A 106 -4.02 4.74 4.79
CA ARG A 106 -3.68 4.30 6.15
C ARG A 106 -4.30 5.25 7.18
N PRO A 107 -5.46 4.91 7.75
CA PRO A 107 -6.03 5.66 8.87
C PRO A 107 -5.17 5.44 10.13
N ALA A 108 -4.71 6.53 10.73
CA ALA A 108 -4.09 6.56 12.05
C ALA A 108 -5.08 7.22 13.01
N LYS A 109 -5.77 6.38 13.79
CA LYS A 109 -6.80 6.79 14.75
C LYS A 109 -6.49 6.20 16.12
N ILE A 110 -6.61 7.01 17.17
CA ILE A 110 -6.57 6.51 18.54
C ILE A 110 -7.99 6.13 18.99
N TYR A 111 -8.14 4.94 19.55
CA TYR A 111 -9.40 4.57 20.22
C TYR A 111 -9.36 5.06 21.66
N PRO A 112 -10.45 5.64 22.21
CA PRO A 112 -10.46 6.14 23.58
C PRO A 112 -10.01 5.11 24.62
N ALA A 113 -10.40 3.84 24.44
CA ALA A 113 -10.00 2.73 25.31
C ALA A 113 -8.51 2.36 25.24
N LEU A 114 -7.77 2.85 24.24
CA LEU A 114 -6.37 2.52 23.97
C LEU A 114 -5.45 3.73 24.05
N VAL A 115 -5.94 4.89 24.52
CA VAL A 115 -5.13 6.13 24.54
C VAL A 115 -3.86 5.99 25.38
N ASP A 116 -3.90 5.24 26.49
CA ASP A 116 -2.76 4.99 27.37
C ASP A 116 -1.71 4.03 26.79
N ALA A 117 -2.01 3.37 25.65
CA ALA A 117 -1.02 2.56 24.94
C ALA A 117 -0.04 3.43 24.12
N SER A 118 -0.36 4.73 23.92
CA SER A 118 0.53 5.65 23.24
C SER A 118 1.67 6.11 24.15
N SER A 119 2.85 6.32 23.57
CA SER A 119 4.00 6.89 24.28
C SER A 119 3.94 8.42 24.42
N LEU A 120 3.01 9.08 23.71
CA LEU A 120 2.79 10.51 23.80
C LEU A 120 1.82 10.84 24.93
N LYS A 121 1.91 12.06 25.46
CA LYS A 121 0.98 12.53 26.49
C LYS A 121 -0.46 12.51 25.98
N ARG A 122 -1.41 12.10 26.83
CA ARG A 122 -2.83 11.94 26.48
C ARG A 122 -3.38 13.18 25.78
N GLU A 123 -3.13 14.37 26.31
CA GLU A 123 -3.62 15.65 25.78
C GLU A 123 -3.11 15.99 24.37
N VAL A 124 -2.09 15.28 23.88
CA VAL A 124 -1.55 15.42 22.53
C VAL A 124 -2.20 14.44 21.55
N VAL A 125 -2.51 13.21 22.01
CA VAL A 125 -2.94 12.12 21.12
C VAL A 125 -4.43 11.82 21.15
N GLU A 126 -5.11 12.16 22.24
CA GLU A 126 -6.53 11.92 22.38
C GLU A 126 -7.30 12.61 21.25
N GLY A 127 -8.13 11.82 20.54
CA GLY A 127 -8.89 12.31 19.40
C GLY A 127 -8.14 12.39 18.07
N ILE A 128 -6.87 11.97 17.99
CA ILE A 128 -6.16 11.87 16.69
C ILE A 128 -6.96 10.98 15.73
N ASP A 129 -7.23 11.52 14.54
CA ASP A 129 -7.83 10.85 13.39
C ASP A 129 -7.25 11.43 12.10
N ILE A 130 -6.17 10.82 11.62
CA ILE A 130 -5.43 11.23 10.42
C ILE A 130 -5.57 10.14 9.36
N MET A 131 -5.68 10.54 8.09
CA MET A 131 -5.61 9.62 6.96
C MET A 131 -4.36 9.91 6.15
N VAL A 132 -3.44 8.95 6.10
CA VAL A 132 -2.29 9.03 5.18
C VAL A 132 -2.71 8.46 3.84
N VAL A 133 -2.65 9.30 2.80
CA VAL A 133 -2.85 8.90 1.40
C VAL A 133 -1.47 8.88 0.74
N ARG A 134 -0.99 7.68 0.43
CA ARG A 134 0.37 7.44 -0.08
C ARG A 134 0.31 6.88 -1.50
N GLU A 135 1.11 7.46 -2.40
CA GLU A 135 1.41 6.85 -3.70
C GLU A 135 2.25 5.56 -3.48
N LEU A 136 1.83 4.46 -4.11
CA LEU A 136 2.28 3.10 -3.78
C LEU A 136 2.98 2.36 -4.92
N VAL A 137 2.87 2.80 -6.17
CA VAL A 137 3.36 2.04 -7.34
C VAL A 137 4.33 2.84 -8.24
N GLY A 138 4.72 4.05 -7.83
CA GLY A 138 5.73 4.89 -8.48
C GLY A 138 6.90 5.23 -7.57
N GLY A 139 7.51 6.40 -7.80
CA GLY A 139 8.58 6.93 -6.97
C GLY A 139 9.84 6.07 -6.95
N ILE A 140 10.62 6.18 -5.88
CA ILE A 140 11.94 5.52 -5.76
C ILE A 140 11.88 3.99 -5.70
N TYR A 141 10.70 3.42 -5.45
CA TYR A 141 10.50 1.97 -5.33
C TYR A 141 10.59 1.32 -6.72
N PHE A 142 9.97 1.96 -7.72
CA PHE A 142 9.82 1.43 -9.09
C PHE A 142 10.65 2.17 -10.13
N GLY A 143 11.19 3.36 -9.81
CA GLY A 143 12.00 4.15 -10.72
C GLY A 143 13.27 3.45 -11.18
N LYS A 144 13.66 3.74 -12.44
CA LYS A 144 14.86 3.24 -13.11
C LYS A 144 15.75 4.43 -13.55
N PRO A 145 17.09 4.25 -13.61
CA PRO A 145 17.86 3.04 -13.28
C PRO A 145 17.86 2.70 -11.78
N LYS A 146 18.04 1.41 -11.47
CA LYS A 146 18.25 0.92 -10.10
C LYS A 146 19.17 -0.30 -10.08
N GLY A 147 19.97 -0.46 -9.02
CA GLY A 147 20.88 -1.60 -8.86
C GLY A 147 22.19 -1.22 -8.20
N VAL A 148 23.11 -2.19 -8.12
CA VAL A 148 24.49 -1.98 -7.67
C VAL A 148 25.39 -2.40 -8.83
N GLU A 149 26.36 -1.56 -9.19
CA GLU A 149 27.36 -1.88 -10.20
C GLU A 149 28.78 -1.72 -9.65
N THR A 150 29.70 -2.59 -10.07
CA THR A 150 31.13 -2.46 -9.80
C THR A 150 31.74 -1.46 -10.79
N LEU A 151 32.41 -0.45 -10.25
CA LEU A 151 33.10 0.59 -11.00
C LEU A 151 34.47 0.10 -11.51
N PRO A 152 35.09 0.80 -12.48
CA PRO A 152 36.39 0.41 -13.04
C PRO A 152 37.53 0.32 -12.02
N ASP A 153 37.43 1.01 -10.88
CA ASP A 153 38.40 0.98 -9.79
C ASP A 153 38.14 -0.16 -8.78
N GLY A 154 37.15 -1.01 -9.04
CA GLY A 154 36.75 -2.12 -8.17
C GLY A 154 35.81 -1.73 -7.02
N THR A 155 35.45 -0.45 -6.88
CA THR A 155 34.46 0.00 -5.88
C THR A 155 33.03 -0.23 -6.37
N GLU A 156 32.02 -0.12 -5.48
CA GLU A 156 30.62 -0.33 -5.84
C GLU A 156 29.80 0.97 -5.83
N LYS A 157 28.88 1.12 -6.79
CA LYS A 157 27.91 2.21 -6.85
C LYS A 157 26.49 1.65 -6.81
N GLY A 158 25.75 1.99 -5.75
CA GLY A 158 24.31 1.77 -5.67
C GLY A 158 23.53 2.93 -6.26
N VAL A 159 22.46 2.64 -7.01
CA VAL A 159 21.55 3.65 -7.57
C VAL A 159 20.10 3.24 -7.39
N ASN A 160 19.26 4.23 -7.08
CA ASN A 160 17.81 4.20 -7.17
C ASN A 160 17.35 5.57 -7.68
N SER A 161 16.38 5.58 -8.60
CA SER A 161 15.84 6.83 -9.15
C SER A 161 14.47 7.16 -8.57
N LEU A 162 14.34 8.32 -7.92
CA LEU A 162 13.05 8.88 -7.54
C LEU A 162 12.42 9.57 -8.76
N VAL A 163 11.38 8.96 -9.33
CA VAL A 163 10.71 9.45 -10.54
C VAL A 163 9.21 9.46 -10.32
N TYR A 164 8.58 10.56 -10.74
CA TYR A 164 7.13 10.67 -10.90
C TYR A 164 6.82 11.37 -12.21
N THR A 165 5.75 10.94 -12.85
CA THR A 165 5.11 11.61 -13.97
C THR A 165 3.93 12.45 -13.47
N THR A 166 3.55 13.47 -14.24
CA THR A 166 2.37 14.30 -13.92
C THR A 166 1.11 13.45 -13.68
N PRO A 167 0.74 12.46 -14.54
CA PRO A 167 -0.45 11.65 -14.31
C PRO A 167 -0.41 10.82 -13.01
N GLU A 168 0.76 10.36 -12.57
CA GLU A 168 0.90 9.64 -11.30
C GLU A 168 0.60 10.54 -10.10
N ILE A 169 1.05 11.80 -10.15
CA ILE A 169 0.78 12.80 -9.10
C ILE A 169 -0.69 13.21 -9.15
N GLU A 170 -1.26 13.38 -10.34
CA GLU A 170 -2.66 13.77 -10.51
C GLU A 170 -3.63 12.75 -9.92
N ARG A 171 -3.45 11.45 -10.25
CA ARG A 171 -4.34 10.39 -9.78
C ARG A 171 -4.34 10.24 -8.26
N ILE A 172 -3.18 10.34 -7.60
CA ILE A 172 -3.09 10.23 -6.14
C ILE A 172 -3.63 11.48 -5.45
N THR A 173 -3.40 12.66 -6.03
CA THR A 173 -3.96 13.94 -5.53
C THR A 173 -5.48 13.93 -5.57
N LYS A 174 -6.06 13.45 -6.68
CA LYS A 174 -7.52 13.27 -6.79
C LYS A 174 -8.06 12.37 -5.68
N VAL A 175 -7.42 11.24 -5.41
CA VAL A 175 -7.82 10.36 -4.29
C VAL A 175 -7.72 11.08 -2.95
N ALA A 176 -6.64 11.83 -2.71
CA ALA A 176 -6.47 12.60 -1.47
C ALA A 176 -7.58 13.64 -1.27
N PHE A 177 -7.95 14.39 -2.32
CA PHE A 177 -9.07 15.33 -2.28
C PHE A 177 -10.42 14.64 -2.07
N ASP A 178 -10.68 13.55 -2.80
CA ASP A 178 -11.93 12.78 -2.65
C ASP A 178 -12.09 12.18 -1.23
N VAL A 179 -10.99 11.76 -0.61
CA VAL A 179 -10.95 11.31 0.79
C VAL A 179 -11.16 12.47 1.76
N ALA A 180 -10.50 13.61 1.53
CA ALA A 180 -10.63 14.78 2.39
C ALA A 180 -12.06 15.34 2.41
N ARG A 181 -12.78 15.28 1.28
CA ARG A 181 -14.21 15.67 1.19
C ARG A 181 -15.14 14.87 2.10
N LYS A 182 -14.82 13.59 2.33
CA LYS A 182 -15.55 12.71 3.24
C LYS A 182 -15.12 12.89 4.70
N ARG A 183 -14.19 13.81 4.96
CA ARG A 183 -13.56 14.10 6.25
C ARG A 183 -13.61 15.62 6.49
N GLY A 184 -12.62 16.17 7.19
CA GLY A 184 -12.55 17.59 7.54
C GLY A 184 -12.20 18.55 6.39
N LYS A 185 -12.15 18.10 5.13
CA LYS A 185 -11.79 18.92 3.96
C LYS A 185 -10.42 19.62 4.06
N LYS A 186 -9.48 19.04 4.80
CA LYS A 186 -8.11 19.53 4.91
C LYS A 186 -7.13 18.53 4.32
N VAL A 187 -6.18 19.02 3.53
CA VAL A 187 -5.07 18.24 2.99
C VAL A 187 -3.75 18.94 3.27
N CYS A 188 -2.80 18.18 3.80
CA CYS A 188 -1.40 18.59 3.90
C CYS A 188 -0.59 17.73 2.92
N SER A 189 -0.07 18.35 1.87
CA SER A 189 0.76 17.69 0.86
C SER A 189 2.22 17.76 1.29
N VAL A 190 2.74 16.65 1.82
CA VAL A 190 4.11 16.56 2.33
C VAL A 190 5.08 16.24 1.20
N ASP A 191 6.14 17.05 1.05
CA ASP A 191 7.15 16.91 0.00
C ASP A 191 8.54 17.39 0.48
N LYS A 192 9.56 17.32 -0.40
CA LYS A 192 10.89 17.89 -0.17
C LYS A 192 11.29 18.86 -1.28
N ALA A 193 10.34 19.71 -1.69
CA ALA A 193 10.48 20.61 -2.84
C ALA A 193 11.62 21.65 -2.67
N ASN A 194 12.14 21.83 -1.47
CA ASN A 194 13.29 22.69 -1.22
C ASN A 194 14.64 22.07 -1.64
N VAL A 195 14.67 20.80 -2.07
CA VAL A 195 15.88 20.09 -2.48
C VAL A 195 15.67 19.26 -3.76
N LEU A 196 14.53 18.56 -3.89
CA LEU A 196 14.34 17.55 -4.93
C LEU A 196 13.38 18.03 -6.02
N GLU A 197 13.85 18.14 -7.26
CA GLU A 197 13.08 18.56 -8.44
C GLU A 197 11.86 17.65 -8.68
N CYS A 198 12.01 16.35 -8.41
CA CYS A 198 10.90 15.41 -8.49
C CYS A 198 9.75 15.78 -7.55
N THR A 199 10.06 16.31 -6.37
CA THR A 199 9.05 16.74 -5.39
C THR A 199 8.66 18.21 -5.52
N GLU A 200 9.47 19.02 -6.21
CA GLU A 200 9.04 20.33 -6.71
C GLU A 200 7.93 20.17 -7.76
N LEU A 201 8.10 19.22 -8.71
CA LEU A 201 7.04 18.83 -9.64
C LEU A 201 5.79 18.38 -8.88
N TRP A 202 5.94 17.54 -7.85
CA TRP A 202 4.83 17.12 -6.99
C TRP A 202 4.06 18.32 -6.44
N ARG A 203 4.74 19.24 -5.74
CA ARG A 203 4.13 20.44 -5.17
C ARG A 203 3.39 21.24 -6.24
N ARG A 204 4.04 21.51 -7.38
CA ARG A 204 3.46 22.27 -8.48
C ARG A 204 2.18 21.65 -9.03
N VAL A 205 2.15 20.34 -9.23
CA VAL A 205 0.97 19.63 -9.76
C VAL A 205 -0.16 19.64 -8.73
N VAL A 206 0.13 19.36 -7.45
CA VAL A 206 -0.88 19.41 -6.37
C VAL A 206 -1.50 20.81 -6.26
N THR A 207 -0.66 21.85 -6.25
CA THR A 207 -1.12 23.25 -6.20
C THR A 207 -1.93 23.62 -7.45
N LEU A 208 -1.56 23.11 -8.64
CA LEU A 208 -2.32 23.36 -9.86
C LEU A 208 -3.72 22.73 -9.79
N MET A 209 -3.81 21.47 -9.39
CA MET A 209 -5.09 20.77 -9.23
C MET A 209 -5.98 21.42 -8.17
N HIS A 210 -5.40 21.95 -7.09
CA HIS A 210 -6.15 22.59 -6.02
C HIS A 210 -7.00 23.78 -6.50
N LYS A 211 -6.62 24.45 -7.59
CA LYS A 211 -7.40 25.56 -8.17
C LYS A 211 -8.84 25.16 -8.53
N ASP A 212 -9.06 23.90 -8.88
CA ASP A 212 -10.39 23.37 -9.21
C ASP A 212 -11.10 22.73 -7.99
N HIS A 213 -10.50 22.84 -6.80
CA HIS A 213 -10.92 22.19 -5.56
C HIS A 213 -10.92 23.18 -4.38
N GLU A 214 -11.53 24.35 -4.56
CA GLU A 214 -11.61 25.43 -3.55
C GLU A 214 -12.31 24.99 -2.24
N ASP A 215 -13.07 23.88 -2.28
CA ASP A 215 -13.70 23.31 -1.08
C ASP A 215 -12.71 22.61 -0.14
N ILE A 216 -11.46 22.42 -0.55
CA ILE A 216 -10.39 21.82 0.23
C ILE A 216 -9.41 22.89 0.74
N GLU A 217 -9.13 22.88 2.04
CA GLU A 217 -8.01 23.62 2.63
C GLU A 217 -6.71 22.86 2.37
N LEU A 218 -5.86 23.38 1.46
CA LEU A 218 -4.55 22.80 1.13
C LEU A 218 -3.41 23.51 1.89
N SER A 219 -2.48 22.70 2.40
CA SER A 219 -1.20 23.13 2.99
C SER A 219 -0.05 22.25 2.47
N HIS A 220 1.19 22.70 2.66
CA HIS A 220 2.44 22.02 2.27
C HIS A 220 3.50 22.08 3.37
#